data_AF-A0A2D5BDI3-F1
#
_entry.id   AF-A0A2D5BDI3-F1
#
_cell.length_a   1.000
_cell.length_b   1.000
_cell.length_c   1.000
_cell.angle_alpha   90.00
_cell.angle_beta   90.00
_cell.angle_gamma   90.00
#
_symmetry.space_group_name_H-M   'P 1'
#
loop_
_entity.id
_entity.type
_entity.pdbx_description
1 polymer ?
#
loop_
_entity_poly.entity_id
_entity_poly.type
_entity_poly.pdbx_seq_one_letter_code
_entity_poly.pdbx_strand_id
1 'polypeptide(L)'
;MKLREIFIFCSILFFASSCDNTLVVTAPYENIPTIYGTLNPNSDTQYVRVGKAYLGQDGPNGGLNNPDSLYYSDLIIQLQAFKENGDLFWTKSLNETTDIPKDSGLFTTQGHRLYRIVIPDFTSNEKRLDWSYKILLKTDSNSPSFASAETPMVKEFRIKRPNFQGTQRFSFTSSKGAEIQFYQAVNARIYQGYVDFLYMEMPEGSQMDSTRHSVRYNLPYTIGSSLNGGSYLSNSLSYEAYYTFLSEKIPQAPGNIRFFRGFNVHLSAGSDDLATYISVSQPSNTILQDPPFYSNVENGAGIFASRVSLERPNIGLTSASLDSLIFGKLTCPLRFAKASFLDTLTCN
;
A
#
# COMPACT_ATOMS: atom_id res chain seq x y z
N MET A 1 -12.53 -79.14 -4.59
CA MET A 1 -11.91 -78.20 -5.54
C MET A 1 -10.53 -78.69 -5.88
N LYS A 2 -10.25 -78.94 -7.17
CA LYS A 2 -8.93 -79.41 -7.63
C LYS A 2 -7.92 -78.28 -7.39
N LEU A 3 -6.66 -78.61 -7.08
CA LEU A 3 -5.58 -77.63 -6.79
C LEU A 3 -5.46 -76.52 -7.88
N ARG A 4 -5.83 -76.86 -9.13
CA ARG A 4 -5.92 -75.95 -10.28
C ARG A 4 -7.02 -74.88 -10.15
N GLU A 5 -8.15 -75.20 -9.53
CA GLU A 5 -9.28 -74.27 -9.32
C GLU A 5 -8.97 -73.28 -8.19
N ILE A 6 -8.20 -73.69 -7.16
CA ILE A 6 -7.73 -72.82 -6.08
C ILE A 6 -6.68 -71.82 -6.61
N PHE A 7 -5.80 -72.26 -7.50
CA PHE A 7 -4.78 -71.39 -8.11
C PHE A 7 -5.39 -70.31 -9.02
N ILE A 8 -6.44 -70.66 -9.78
CA ILE A 8 -7.17 -69.70 -10.63
C ILE A 8 -7.95 -68.70 -9.76
N PHE A 9 -8.57 -69.15 -8.66
CA PHE A 9 -9.30 -68.27 -7.74
C PHE A 9 -8.37 -67.31 -6.97
N CYS A 10 -7.20 -67.77 -6.50
CA CYS A 10 -6.19 -66.91 -5.88
C CYS A 10 -5.55 -65.93 -6.88
N SER A 11 -5.36 -66.33 -8.14
CA SER A 11 -4.83 -65.44 -9.18
C SER A 11 -5.83 -64.33 -9.54
N ILE A 12 -7.13 -64.59 -9.50
CA ILE A 12 -8.19 -63.58 -9.74
C ILE A 12 -8.28 -62.58 -8.58
N LEU A 13 -8.08 -63.03 -7.33
CA LEU A 13 -8.05 -62.13 -6.16
C LEU A 13 -6.85 -61.16 -6.18
N PHE A 14 -5.71 -61.56 -6.77
CA PHE A 14 -4.53 -60.68 -6.90
C PHE A 14 -4.68 -59.60 -7.98
N PHE A 15 -5.56 -59.76 -8.97
CA PHE A 15 -5.84 -58.71 -9.97
C PHE A 15 -6.93 -57.72 -9.52
N ALA A 16 -7.65 -57.99 -8.42
CA ALA A 16 -8.68 -57.11 -7.89
C ALA A 16 -8.14 -56.04 -6.90
N SER A 17 -6.87 -56.13 -6.49
CA SER A 17 -6.22 -55.07 -5.71
C SER A 17 -5.70 -53.97 -6.63
N SER A 18 -6.64 -53.22 -7.24
CA SER A 18 -6.32 -51.93 -7.84
C SER A 18 -5.98 -50.97 -6.70
N CYS A 19 -4.69 -50.75 -6.43
CA CYS A 19 -4.26 -49.63 -5.59
C CYS A 19 -4.78 -48.34 -6.23
N ASP A 20 -5.61 -47.61 -5.50
CA ASP A 20 -6.08 -46.30 -5.92
C ASP A 20 -4.88 -45.36 -6.00
N ASN A 21 -4.42 -45.10 -7.22
CA ASN A 21 -3.28 -44.24 -7.51
C ASN A 21 -3.75 -42.79 -7.75
N THR A 22 -4.93 -42.39 -7.27
CA THR A 22 -5.31 -40.98 -7.30
C THR A 22 -4.39 -40.19 -6.37
N LEU A 23 -3.40 -39.52 -6.96
CA LEU A 23 -2.61 -38.52 -6.28
C LEU A 23 -3.54 -37.35 -5.94
N VAL A 24 -3.96 -37.26 -4.68
CA VAL A 24 -4.66 -36.07 -4.19
C VAL A 24 -3.61 -34.97 -4.02
N VAL A 25 -3.53 -34.08 -5.01
CA VAL A 25 -2.54 -32.98 -5.05
C VAL A 25 -2.87 -31.90 -4.01
N THR A 26 -4.09 -31.86 -3.49
CA THR A 26 -4.56 -30.87 -2.53
C THR A 26 -4.68 -31.44 -1.12
N ALA A 27 -4.31 -30.67 -0.10
CA ALA A 27 -4.65 -31.00 1.27
C ALA A 27 -6.19 -31.00 1.49
N PRO A 28 -6.69 -31.67 2.55
CA PRO A 28 -8.07 -31.51 2.99
C PRO A 28 -8.43 -30.03 3.20
N TYR A 29 -9.72 -29.71 3.06
CA TYR A 29 -10.19 -28.34 3.28
C TYR A 29 -9.91 -27.89 4.72
N GLU A 30 -9.23 -26.75 4.85
CA GLU A 30 -9.04 -26.05 6.12
C GLU A 30 -9.60 -24.64 6.02
N ASN A 31 -10.30 -24.20 7.07
CA ASN A 31 -10.82 -22.84 7.15
C ASN A 31 -9.70 -21.86 7.54
N ILE A 32 -8.94 -21.40 6.55
CA ILE A 32 -7.84 -20.45 6.75
C ILE A 32 -8.32 -19.04 6.37
N PRO A 33 -8.56 -18.14 7.33
CA PRO A 33 -8.92 -16.76 7.03
C PRO A 33 -7.72 -15.97 6.49
N THR A 34 -7.99 -15.06 5.57
CA THR A 34 -7.04 -14.05 5.11
C THR A 34 -7.47 -12.68 5.63
N ILE A 35 -6.63 -12.00 6.41
CA ILE A 35 -6.89 -10.65 6.93
C ILE A 35 -5.94 -9.66 6.25
N TYR A 36 -6.49 -8.60 5.68
CA TYR A 36 -5.71 -7.46 5.18
C TYR A 36 -6.27 -6.17 5.77
N GLY A 37 -5.48 -5.50 6.60
CA GLY A 37 -5.89 -4.22 7.20
C GLY A 37 -4.69 -3.38 7.58
N THR A 38 -4.78 -2.07 7.33
CA THR A 38 -3.79 -1.10 7.83
C THR A 38 -4.54 0.01 8.56
N LEU A 39 -4.45 0.05 9.88
CA LEU A 39 -5.06 1.11 10.68
C LEU A 39 -4.41 2.46 10.38
N ASN A 40 -5.22 3.50 10.25
CA ASN A 40 -4.79 4.86 9.95
C ASN A 40 -5.14 5.80 11.11
N PRO A 41 -4.17 6.33 11.86
CA PRO A 41 -4.45 7.24 12.98
C PRO A 41 -4.98 8.61 12.54
N ASN A 42 -4.95 8.94 11.24
CA ASN A 42 -5.44 10.20 10.69
C ASN A 42 -6.88 10.11 10.16
N SER A 43 -7.59 9.01 10.42
CA SER A 43 -8.98 8.83 10.00
C SER A 43 -9.81 8.21 11.11
N ASP A 44 -11.03 8.70 11.31
CA ASP A 44 -12.00 8.07 12.22
C ASP A 44 -12.59 6.77 11.64
N THR A 45 -12.38 6.53 10.35
CA THR A 45 -12.89 5.35 9.64
C THR A 45 -11.76 4.38 9.34
N GLN A 46 -11.93 3.13 9.75
CA GLN A 46 -10.98 2.05 9.51
C GLN A 46 -11.61 0.98 8.63
N TYR A 47 -10.80 0.36 7.77
CA TYR A 47 -11.22 -0.69 6.86
C TYR A 47 -10.35 -1.93 7.03
N VAL A 48 -10.97 -3.09 6.97
CA VAL A 48 -10.31 -4.38 6.92
C VAL A 48 -10.98 -5.24 5.86
N ARG A 49 -10.17 -5.93 5.07
CA ARG A 49 -10.63 -6.96 4.16
C ARG A 49 -10.41 -8.32 4.80
N VAL A 50 -11.46 -9.13 4.86
CA VAL A 50 -11.37 -10.53 5.30
C VAL A 50 -11.93 -11.43 4.22
N GLY A 51 -11.22 -12.52 3.95
CA GLY A 51 -11.59 -13.56 3.00
C GLY A 51 -11.13 -14.93 3.47
N LYS A 52 -11.32 -15.93 2.63
CA LYS A 52 -10.86 -17.30 2.83
C LYS A 52 -9.69 -17.59 1.89
N ALA A 53 -8.70 -18.34 2.37
CA ALA A 53 -7.73 -18.95 1.48
C ALA A 53 -8.46 -19.96 0.58
N TYR A 54 -8.11 -19.96 -0.71
CA TYR A 54 -8.71 -20.84 -1.69
C TYR A 54 -7.73 -21.94 -2.08
N LEU A 55 -8.17 -23.19 -1.97
CA LEU A 55 -7.48 -24.38 -2.48
C LEU A 55 -8.51 -25.25 -3.20
N GLY A 56 -8.28 -25.53 -4.48
CA GLY A 56 -9.16 -26.37 -5.29
C GLY A 56 -8.40 -27.14 -6.36
N GLN A 57 -9.00 -28.21 -6.86
CA GLN A 57 -8.39 -29.10 -7.86
C GLN A 57 -8.06 -28.38 -9.18
N ASP A 58 -8.86 -27.39 -9.56
CA ASP A 58 -8.63 -26.56 -10.75
C ASP A 58 -7.56 -25.47 -10.54
N GLY A 59 -6.79 -25.56 -9.44
CA GLY A 59 -5.86 -24.53 -9.00
C GLY A 59 -6.57 -23.19 -8.79
N PRO A 60 -5.86 -22.05 -8.88
CA PRO A 60 -6.45 -20.72 -8.73
C PRO A 60 -7.66 -20.45 -9.63
N ASN A 61 -7.76 -21.17 -10.76
CA ASN A 61 -8.82 -20.97 -11.73
C ASN A 61 -10.20 -21.44 -11.25
N GLY A 62 -10.26 -22.41 -10.35
CA GLY A 62 -11.54 -22.86 -9.78
C GLY A 62 -12.18 -21.82 -8.84
N GLY A 63 -11.39 -20.88 -8.32
CA GLY A 63 -11.89 -19.78 -7.49
C GLY A 63 -12.51 -18.63 -8.29
N LEU A 64 -12.46 -18.69 -9.64
CA LEU A 64 -12.90 -17.57 -10.49
C LEU A 64 -14.36 -17.22 -10.29
N ASN A 65 -15.25 -18.20 -10.15
CA ASN A 65 -16.71 -17.99 -10.17
C ASN A 65 -17.42 -18.43 -8.89
N ASN A 66 -16.67 -18.72 -7.82
CA ASN A 66 -17.20 -19.29 -6.57
C ASN A 66 -17.01 -18.31 -5.40
N PRO A 67 -17.89 -17.29 -5.26
CA PRO A 67 -17.76 -16.26 -4.22
C PRO A 67 -17.92 -16.81 -2.80
N ASP A 68 -18.70 -17.87 -2.61
CA ASP A 68 -18.88 -18.60 -1.35
C ASP A 68 -17.58 -19.21 -0.81
N SER A 69 -16.69 -19.59 -1.72
CA SER A 69 -15.36 -20.13 -1.45
C SER A 69 -14.34 -19.04 -1.07
N LEU A 70 -14.64 -17.77 -1.39
CA LEU A 70 -13.75 -16.64 -1.15
C LEU A 70 -14.19 -15.78 0.05
N TYR A 71 -15.49 -15.75 0.36
CA TYR A 71 -16.07 -14.85 1.35
C TYR A 71 -16.89 -15.63 2.40
N TYR A 72 -16.81 -15.22 3.67
CA TYR A 72 -17.59 -15.82 4.78
C TYR A 72 -19.04 -15.37 4.75
N SER A 73 -20.03 -16.27 4.79
CA SER A 73 -21.45 -15.91 4.88
C SER A 73 -21.77 -15.17 6.18
N ASP A 74 -21.25 -15.71 7.29
CA ASP A 74 -21.47 -15.24 8.65
C ASP A 74 -20.11 -15.02 9.31
N LEU A 75 -19.79 -13.77 9.61
CA LEU A 75 -18.53 -13.39 10.23
C LEU A 75 -18.74 -12.18 11.13
N ILE A 76 -18.35 -12.33 12.39
CA ILE A 76 -18.26 -11.21 13.32
C ILE A 76 -16.79 -10.82 13.44
N ILE A 77 -16.50 -9.56 13.10
CA ILE A 77 -15.17 -8.98 13.26
C ILE A 77 -15.21 -7.98 14.40
N GLN A 78 -14.31 -8.14 15.36
CA GLN A 78 -14.14 -7.22 16.48
C GLN A 78 -12.75 -6.61 16.45
N LEU A 79 -12.67 -5.30 16.69
CA LEU A 79 -11.45 -4.58 16.96
C LEU A 79 -11.39 -4.26 18.45
N GLN A 80 -10.27 -4.58 19.07
CA GLN A 80 -9.97 -4.28 20.46
C GLN A 80 -8.84 -3.26 20.52
N ALA A 81 -8.94 -2.29 21.43
CA ALA A 81 -7.85 -1.38 21.74
C ALA A 81 -7.32 -1.66 23.15
N PHE A 82 -6.00 -1.76 23.28
CA PHE A 82 -5.30 -1.97 24.54
C PHE A 82 -4.46 -0.74 24.87
N LYS A 83 -4.51 -0.31 26.12
CA LYS A 83 -3.67 0.77 26.63
C LYS A 83 -2.21 0.30 26.73
N GLU A 84 -1.29 1.25 26.92
CA GLU A 84 0.14 0.98 27.07
C GLU A 84 0.46 0.01 28.23
N ASN A 85 -0.37 -0.04 29.27
CA ASN A 85 -0.23 -0.99 30.38
C ASN A 85 -0.81 -2.39 30.10
N GLY A 86 -1.34 -2.64 28.90
CA GLY A 86 -1.98 -3.90 28.50
C GLY A 86 -3.47 -4.01 28.83
N ASP A 87 -4.07 -3.00 29.46
CA ASP A 87 -5.51 -3.05 29.79
C ASP A 87 -6.37 -2.88 28.54
N LEU A 88 -7.36 -3.76 28.39
CA LEU A 88 -8.41 -3.62 27.37
C LEU A 88 -9.19 -2.32 27.62
N PHE A 89 -9.19 -1.41 26.65
CA PHE A 89 -9.93 -0.15 26.72
C PHE A 89 -11.34 -0.26 26.14
N TRP A 90 -11.46 -0.81 24.92
CA TRP A 90 -12.76 -1.09 24.31
C TRP A 90 -12.68 -2.25 23.33
N THR A 91 -13.84 -2.83 23.06
CA THR A 91 -14.09 -3.75 21.95
C THR A 91 -15.22 -3.18 21.10
N LYS A 92 -15.05 -3.12 19.78
CA LYS A 92 -16.07 -2.63 18.84
C LYS A 92 -16.15 -3.55 17.63
N SER A 93 -17.36 -3.80 17.15
CA SER A 93 -17.58 -4.61 15.95
C SER A 93 -17.44 -3.77 14.67
N LEU A 94 -16.94 -4.39 13.60
CA LEU A 94 -16.94 -3.80 12.26
C LEU A 94 -18.21 -4.23 11.51
N ASN A 95 -18.73 -3.34 10.68
CA ASN A 95 -19.89 -3.60 9.82
C ASN A 95 -19.44 -3.88 8.39
N GLU A 96 -20.15 -4.77 7.70
CA GLU A 96 -19.92 -5.03 6.27
C GLU A 96 -20.16 -3.76 5.42
N THR A 97 -19.35 -3.58 4.39
CA THR A 97 -19.52 -2.53 3.38
C THR A 97 -19.01 -2.96 2.00
N THR A 98 -19.60 -2.40 0.96
CA THR A 98 -19.19 -2.52 -0.45
C THR A 98 -18.72 -1.20 -1.04
N ASP A 99 -18.44 -0.20 -0.20
CA ASP A 99 -18.13 1.18 -0.65
C ASP A 99 -16.87 1.29 -1.51
N ILE A 100 -15.93 0.36 -1.35
CA ILE A 100 -14.69 0.31 -2.13
C ILE A 100 -14.79 -0.94 -3.02
N PRO A 101 -14.92 -0.77 -4.35
CA PRO A 101 -14.97 -1.90 -5.26
C PRO A 101 -13.60 -2.57 -5.34
N LYS A 102 -13.61 -3.87 -5.66
CA LYS A 102 -12.40 -4.63 -5.94
C LYS A 102 -11.94 -4.36 -7.37
N ASP A 103 -10.64 -4.14 -7.55
CA ASP A 103 -10.02 -4.07 -8.87
C ASP A 103 -10.22 -5.37 -9.68
N SER A 104 -10.30 -5.24 -10.99
CA SER A 104 -10.32 -6.38 -11.90
C SER A 104 -9.07 -7.25 -11.70
N GLY A 105 -9.24 -8.56 -11.68
CA GLY A 105 -8.14 -9.49 -11.51
C GLY A 105 -8.62 -10.94 -11.58
N LEU A 106 -7.73 -11.86 -11.20
CA LEU A 106 -7.97 -13.30 -11.35
C LEU A 106 -9.22 -13.80 -10.62
N PHE A 107 -9.49 -13.33 -9.40
CA PHE A 107 -10.67 -13.74 -8.64
C PHE A 107 -11.89 -12.85 -8.90
N THR A 108 -13.11 -13.42 -8.82
CA THR A 108 -14.37 -12.66 -8.98
C THR A 108 -14.46 -11.43 -8.08
N THR A 109 -15.21 -10.44 -8.55
CA THR A 109 -15.64 -9.26 -7.78
C THR A 109 -17.04 -9.45 -7.18
N GLN A 110 -17.78 -10.47 -7.60
CA GLN A 110 -19.10 -10.80 -7.05
C GLN A 110 -18.98 -11.20 -5.58
N GLY A 111 -19.79 -10.59 -4.71
CA GLY A 111 -19.72 -10.83 -3.27
C GLY A 111 -18.50 -10.18 -2.59
N HIS A 112 -17.72 -9.37 -3.32
CA HIS A 112 -16.64 -8.61 -2.69
C HIS A 112 -17.20 -7.65 -1.64
N ARG A 113 -16.64 -7.74 -0.45
CA ARG A 113 -16.97 -6.90 0.69
C ARG A 113 -15.73 -6.56 1.50
N LEU A 114 -15.83 -5.44 2.18
CA LEU A 114 -14.92 -4.99 3.23
C LEU A 114 -15.69 -4.89 4.54
N TYR A 115 -14.95 -4.67 5.60
CA TYR A 115 -15.50 -4.42 6.93
C TYR A 115 -14.99 -3.07 7.40
N ARG A 116 -15.92 -2.22 7.81
CA ARG A 116 -15.66 -0.83 8.21
C ARG A 116 -16.10 -0.61 9.64
N ILE A 117 -15.32 0.19 10.36
CA ILE A 117 -15.72 0.78 11.64
C ILE A 117 -15.47 2.28 11.61
N VAL A 118 -16.43 3.03 12.13
CA VAL A 118 -16.27 4.46 12.45
C VAL A 118 -16.10 4.56 13.97
N ILE A 119 -14.98 5.13 14.40
CA ILE A 119 -14.67 5.34 15.82
C ILE A 119 -14.80 6.85 16.07
N PRO A 120 -15.88 7.31 16.71
CA PRO A 120 -16.05 8.73 17.01
C PRO A 120 -14.89 9.26 17.84
N ASP A 121 -14.46 10.49 17.54
CA ASP A 121 -13.37 11.18 18.23
C ASP A 121 -12.04 10.42 18.23
N PHE A 122 -11.85 9.51 17.26
CA PHE A 122 -10.60 8.75 17.17
C PHE A 122 -9.45 9.71 16.91
N THR A 123 -9.49 10.50 15.85
CA THR A 123 -8.44 11.44 15.48
C THR A 123 -8.14 12.52 16.50
N SER A 124 -9.12 12.93 17.32
CA SER A 124 -8.94 13.93 18.38
C SER A 124 -8.34 13.35 19.67
N ASN A 125 -8.39 12.03 19.86
CA ASN A 125 -7.80 11.36 21.01
C ASN A 125 -6.30 11.10 20.82
N GLU A 126 -5.45 11.89 21.46
CA GLU A 126 -3.98 11.73 21.37
C GLU A 126 -3.50 10.37 21.89
N LYS A 127 -4.20 9.77 22.88
CA LYS A 127 -3.84 8.47 23.45
C LYS A 127 -4.00 7.31 22.48
N ARG A 128 -4.72 7.50 21.37
CA ARG A 128 -4.86 6.47 20.31
C ARG A 128 -3.51 6.02 19.75
N LEU A 129 -2.51 6.90 19.77
CA LEU A 129 -1.16 6.68 19.26
C LEU A 129 -0.30 5.85 20.21
N ASP A 130 -0.72 5.71 21.48
CA ASP A 130 -0.03 4.94 22.51
C ASP A 130 -0.64 3.54 22.70
N TRP A 131 -1.67 3.20 21.94
CA TRP A 131 -2.41 1.94 22.07
C TRP A 131 -1.95 0.89 21.06
N SER A 132 -2.13 -0.39 21.42
CA SER A 132 -2.12 -1.51 20.48
C SER A 132 -3.53 -1.93 20.14
N TYR A 133 -3.69 -2.52 18.95
CA TYR A 133 -4.99 -2.90 18.42
C TYR A 133 -4.97 -4.35 17.99
N LYS A 134 -5.95 -5.13 18.47
CA LYS A 134 -6.12 -6.53 18.10
C LYS A 134 -7.42 -6.72 17.34
N ILE A 135 -7.34 -7.36 16.18
CA ILE A 135 -8.51 -7.81 15.43
C ILE A 135 -8.83 -9.27 15.78
N LEU A 136 -10.11 -9.58 15.94
CA LEU A 136 -10.62 -10.90 16.25
C LEU A 136 -11.67 -11.30 15.21
N LEU A 137 -11.57 -12.52 14.69
CA LEU A 137 -12.59 -13.14 13.84
C LEU A 137 -13.36 -14.18 14.62
N LYS A 138 -14.69 -14.10 14.58
CA LYS A 138 -15.62 -15.02 15.26
C LYS A 138 -16.74 -15.46 14.32
N THR A 139 -17.23 -16.67 14.53
CA THR A 139 -18.41 -17.21 13.82
C THR A 139 -19.72 -16.65 14.37
N ASP A 140 -19.79 -16.40 15.67
CA ASP A 140 -20.91 -15.78 16.36
C ASP A 140 -20.42 -15.01 17.59
N SER A 141 -21.33 -14.33 18.30
CA SER A 141 -20.94 -13.44 19.41
C SER A 141 -20.41 -14.17 20.64
N ASN A 142 -20.77 -15.44 20.83
CA ASN A 142 -20.42 -16.26 21.99
C ASN A 142 -19.24 -17.21 21.71
N SER A 143 -18.95 -17.49 20.44
CA SER A 143 -17.84 -18.33 20.03
C SER A 143 -16.47 -17.69 20.31
N PRO A 144 -15.44 -18.50 20.63
CA PRO A 144 -14.07 -18.02 20.72
C PRO A 144 -13.61 -17.49 19.36
N SER A 145 -12.64 -16.58 19.36
CA SER A 145 -12.03 -16.13 18.11
C SER A 145 -11.25 -17.26 17.47
N PHE A 146 -11.52 -17.55 16.19
CA PHE A 146 -10.79 -18.59 15.46
C PHE A 146 -9.49 -18.07 14.82
N ALA A 147 -9.40 -16.76 14.58
CA ALA A 147 -8.19 -16.09 14.13
C ALA A 147 -8.07 -14.69 14.73
N SER A 148 -6.84 -14.22 14.88
CA SER A 148 -6.56 -12.90 15.41
C SER A 148 -5.28 -12.30 14.84
N ALA A 149 -5.13 -10.99 14.91
CA ALA A 149 -3.87 -10.33 14.60
C ALA A 149 -3.77 -9.04 15.43
N GLU A 150 -2.55 -8.61 15.74
CA GLU A 150 -2.31 -7.43 16.56
C GLU A 150 -1.31 -6.49 15.90
N THR A 151 -1.46 -5.19 16.14
CA THR A 151 -0.49 -4.21 15.68
C THR A 151 -0.44 -2.98 16.61
N PRO A 152 0.74 -2.42 16.91
CA PRO A 152 0.83 -1.12 17.56
C PRO A 152 0.43 -0.01 16.59
N MET A 153 -0.04 1.13 17.11
CA MET A 153 -0.25 2.31 16.28
C MET A 153 1.08 2.98 15.92
N VAL A 154 1.30 3.24 14.63
CA VAL A 154 2.39 4.11 14.19
C VAL A 154 2.09 5.55 14.63
N LYS A 155 3.02 6.17 15.34
CA LYS A 155 2.87 7.56 15.79
C LYS A 155 3.10 8.55 14.66
N GLU A 156 2.58 9.76 14.83
CA GLU A 156 2.82 10.85 13.89
C GLU A 156 4.32 11.18 13.77
N PHE A 157 4.73 11.63 12.60
CA PHE A 157 6.11 12.04 12.31
C PHE A 157 6.12 13.35 11.52
N ARG A 158 7.31 13.94 11.37
CA ARG A 158 7.46 15.27 10.77
C ARG A 158 8.53 15.30 9.70
N ILE A 159 8.30 16.13 8.69
CA ILE A 159 9.31 16.48 7.69
C ILE A 159 10.33 17.44 8.30
N LYS A 160 11.61 17.11 8.13
CA LYS A 160 12.76 17.94 8.48
C LYS A 160 13.13 18.87 7.31
N ARG A 161 13.12 18.35 6.08
CA ARG A 161 13.36 19.12 4.84
C ARG A 161 12.36 18.72 3.76
N PRO A 162 11.72 19.68 3.08
CA PRO A 162 11.88 21.14 3.25
C PRO A 162 11.35 21.65 4.61
N ASN A 163 12.10 22.55 5.25
CA ASN A 163 11.86 22.99 6.64
C ASN A 163 10.62 23.87 6.75
N PHE A 164 9.93 23.84 7.90
CA PHE A 164 8.64 24.53 8.09
C PHE A 164 8.68 26.07 7.97
N GLN A 165 9.85 26.71 8.11
CA GLN A 165 9.96 28.18 8.18
C GLN A 165 10.26 28.82 6.81
N GLY A 166 9.35 29.69 6.34
CA GLY A 166 9.50 30.52 5.13
C GLY A 166 8.85 29.95 3.84
N THR A 167 9.03 30.64 2.70
CA THR A 167 8.64 30.12 1.37
C THR A 167 9.54 28.95 0.99
N GLN A 168 9.04 27.74 1.18
CA GLN A 168 9.74 26.49 0.90
C GLN A 168 10.03 26.36 -0.58
N ARG A 169 11.25 25.94 -0.93
CA ARG A 169 11.67 25.76 -2.33
C ARG A 169 12.55 24.54 -2.47
N PHE A 170 12.24 23.66 -3.42
CA PHE A 170 13.19 22.66 -3.88
C PHE A 170 14.30 23.31 -4.71
N SER A 171 15.52 22.83 -4.50
CA SER A 171 16.69 23.23 -5.29
C SER A 171 17.33 22.00 -5.89
N PHE A 172 17.01 21.74 -7.15
CA PHE A 172 17.59 20.63 -7.91
C PHE A 172 19.02 20.95 -8.39
N THR A 173 19.37 22.24 -8.48
CA THR A 173 20.72 22.71 -8.82
C THR A 173 21.71 22.64 -7.64
N SER A 174 21.27 22.22 -6.46
CA SER A 174 22.17 21.99 -5.32
C SER A 174 23.02 20.74 -5.54
N SER A 175 24.20 20.67 -4.91
CA SER A 175 25.09 19.49 -5.04
C SER A 175 24.45 18.18 -4.57
N LYS A 176 23.43 18.25 -3.70
CA LYS A 176 22.68 17.08 -3.21
C LYS A 176 21.34 16.88 -3.91
N GLY A 177 21.00 17.73 -4.88
CA GLY A 177 19.66 17.80 -5.46
C GLY A 177 18.62 18.28 -4.45
N ALA A 178 17.35 18.00 -4.73
CA ALA A 178 16.24 18.32 -3.82
C ALA A 178 16.14 17.24 -2.74
N GLU A 179 16.48 17.60 -1.50
CA GLU A 179 16.40 16.71 -0.33
C GLU A 179 15.01 16.71 0.31
N ILE A 180 14.47 15.52 0.52
CA ILE A 180 13.28 15.23 1.31
C ILE A 180 13.73 14.47 2.55
N GLN A 181 13.83 15.17 3.68
CA GLN A 181 14.24 14.59 4.96
C GLN A 181 13.06 14.55 5.91
N PHE A 182 12.94 13.46 6.66
CA PHE A 182 11.87 13.28 7.63
C PHE A 182 12.37 12.48 8.82
N TYR A 183 11.80 12.76 9.99
CA TYR A 183 12.10 12.00 11.19
C TYR A 183 11.40 10.64 11.13
N GLN A 184 12.09 9.61 11.58
CA GLN A 184 11.52 8.27 11.74
C GLN A 184 10.39 8.34 12.79
N ALA A 185 9.27 7.72 12.46
CA ALA A 185 8.11 7.62 13.32
C ALA A 185 8.31 6.51 14.36
N VAL A 186 7.71 6.66 15.54
CA VAL A 186 7.66 5.59 16.53
C VAL A 186 6.75 4.48 16.01
N ASN A 187 7.16 3.22 16.22
CA ASN A 187 6.51 2.00 15.73
C ASN A 187 6.51 1.81 14.20
N ALA A 188 7.24 2.63 13.42
CA ALA A 188 7.36 2.45 11.98
C ALA A 188 8.75 1.99 11.53
N ARG A 189 8.77 1.05 10.58
CA ARG A 189 9.99 0.52 9.97
C ARG A 189 10.11 0.92 8.49
N ILE A 190 9.02 0.89 7.73
CA ILE A 190 9.07 1.19 6.29
C ILE A 190 8.51 2.57 6.01
N TYR A 191 9.14 3.29 5.09
CA TYR A 191 8.73 4.62 4.66
C TYR A 191 8.70 4.65 3.15
N GLN A 192 7.63 5.21 2.57
CA GLN A 192 7.54 5.44 1.14
C GLN A 192 6.77 6.72 0.88
N GLY A 193 7.12 7.41 -0.20
CA GLY A 193 6.43 8.61 -0.59
C GLY A 193 6.43 8.84 -2.09
N TYR A 194 5.86 9.97 -2.47
CA TYR A 194 5.88 10.46 -3.83
C TYR A 194 5.80 11.98 -3.81
N VAL A 195 6.21 12.59 -4.92
CA VAL A 195 6.14 14.03 -5.15
C VAL A 195 5.26 14.28 -6.34
N ASP A 196 4.18 15.03 -6.14
CA ASP A 196 3.31 15.49 -7.22
C ASP A 196 3.80 16.86 -7.70
N PHE A 197 4.16 16.93 -8.98
CA PHE A 197 4.54 18.17 -9.67
C PHE A 197 3.31 18.80 -10.30
N LEU A 198 2.97 20.00 -9.85
CA LEU A 198 1.78 20.71 -10.29
C LEU A 198 2.15 21.77 -11.32
N TYR A 199 1.44 21.78 -12.44
CA TYR A 199 1.56 22.82 -13.46
C TYR A 199 0.21 23.18 -14.06
N MET A 200 0.19 24.33 -14.71
CA MET A 200 -0.94 24.81 -15.48
C MET A 200 -0.52 24.86 -16.94
N GLU A 201 -1.41 24.46 -17.83
CA GLU A 201 -1.23 24.50 -19.28
C GLU A 201 -2.31 25.39 -19.89
N MET A 202 -1.94 26.23 -20.85
CA MET A 202 -2.89 27.07 -21.57
C MET A 202 -2.48 27.21 -23.05
N PRO A 203 -3.43 27.33 -23.98
CA PRO A 203 -3.15 27.72 -25.35
C PRO A 203 -2.55 29.12 -25.41
N GLU A 204 -1.61 29.33 -26.31
CA GLU A 204 -1.09 30.66 -26.59
C GLU A 204 -2.20 31.59 -27.07
N GLY A 205 -2.24 32.80 -26.50
CA GLY A 205 -3.27 33.79 -26.82
C GLY A 205 -4.65 33.54 -26.20
N SER A 206 -4.91 32.38 -25.58
CA SER A 206 -6.19 32.08 -24.91
C SER A 206 -6.00 31.66 -23.45
N GLN A 207 -5.71 32.65 -22.60
CA GLN A 207 -5.46 32.40 -21.17
C GLN A 207 -6.70 31.89 -20.41
N MET A 208 -7.90 32.15 -20.92
CA MET A 208 -9.15 31.68 -20.29
C MET A 208 -9.33 30.16 -20.37
N ASP A 209 -8.66 29.49 -21.30
CA ASP A 209 -8.75 28.04 -21.51
C ASP A 209 -7.69 27.26 -20.71
N SER A 210 -7.26 27.80 -19.57
CA SER A 210 -6.21 27.18 -18.75
C SER A 210 -6.70 25.91 -18.05
N THR A 211 -5.88 24.86 -18.07
CA THR A 211 -6.12 23.58 -17.41
C THR A 211 -5.02 23.27 -16.39
N ARG A 212 -5.36 22.52 -15.33
CA ARG A 212 -4.42 22.14 -14.26
C ARG A 212 -4.02 20.67 -14.42
N HIS A 213 -2.74 20.42 -14.25
CA HIS A 213 -2.13 19.10 -14.44
C HIS A 213 -1.22 18.73 -13.27
N SER A 214 -1.04 17.43 -13.08
CA SER A 214 -0.13 16.88 -12.08
C SER A 214 0.64 15.69 -12.65
N VAL A 215 1.92 15.56 -12.29
CA VAL A 215 2.74 14.39 -12.61
C VAL A 215 3.38 13.85 -11.33
N ARG A 216 3.22 12.56 -11.08
CA ARG A 216 3.69 11.90 -9.85
C ARG A 216 5.05 11.24 -10.02
N TYR A 217 6.02 11.69 -9.25
CA TYR A 217 7.31 11.02 -9.08
C TYR A 217 7.29 10.12 -7.84
N ASN A 218 7.36 8.80 -8.02
CA ASN A 218 7.41 7.87 -6.89
C ASN A 218 8.82 7.81 -6.29
N LEU A 219 8.92 7.99 -4.98
CA LEU A 219 10.19 7.81 -4.27
C LEU A 219 10.41 6.33 -3.95
N PRO A 220 11.67 5.86 -3.93
CA PRO A 220 11.97 4.53 -3.41
C PRO A 220 11.51 4.43 -1.96
N TYR A 221 11.09 3.23 -1.54
CA TYR A 221 10.86 3.00 -0.12
C TYR A 221 12.21 2.93 0.61
N THR A 222 12.18 3.24 1.91
CA THR A 222 13.36 3.21 2.77
C THR A 222 13.02 2.46 4.05
N ILE A 223 13.98 1.69 4.55
CA ILE A 223 13.86 0.99 5.84
C ILE A 223 14.53 1.84 6.92
N GLY A 224 13.75 2.17 7.95
CA GLY A 224 14.20 2.84 9.16
C GLY A 224 15.05 1.93 10.04
N SER A 225 16.01 2.54 10.71
CA SER A 225 16.96 1.85 11.59
C SER A 225 16.46 1.70 13.03
N SER A 226 15.36 2.35 13.41
CA SER A 226 14.83 2.36 14.78
C SER A 226 13.31 2.42 14.79
N LEU A 227 12.69 1.71 15.73
CA LEU A 227 11.25 1.83 16.03
C LEU A 227 10.96 2.89 17.11
N ASN A 228 11.99 3.44 17.77
CA ASN A 228 11.84 4.45 18.82
C ASN A 228 11.77 5.88 18.26
N GLY A 229 11.86 6.04 16.94
CA GLY A 229 11.91 7.35 16.27
C GLY A 229 13.20 8.14 16.52
N GLY A 230 13.14 9.45 16.24
CA GLY A 230 14.18 10.43 16.59
C GLY A 230 15.33 10.61 15.57
N SER A 231 15.76 9.55 14.91
CA SER A 231 16.65 9.64 13.74
C SER A 231 15.90 10.16 12.51
N TYR A 232 16.61 10.57 11.46
CA TYR A 232 16.00 11.03 10.21
C TYR A 232 16.48 10.20 9.02
N LEU A 233 15.59 10.05 8.04
CA LEU A 233 15.88 9.48 6.73
C LEU A 233 15.92 10.62 5.70
N SER A 234 16.53 10.34 4.55
CA SER A 234 16.68 11.31 3.46
C SER A 234 16.50 10.61 2.13
N ASN A 235 15.57 11.10 1.32
CA ASN A 235 15.49 10.82 -0.11
C ASN A 235 15.94 12.07 -0.86
N SER A 236 16.80 11.91 -1.86
CA SER A 236 17.23 13.02 -2.71
C SER A 236 16.80 12.80 -4.16
N LEU A 237 16.33 13.88 -4.79
CA LEU A 237 16.01 13.93 -6.21
C LEU A 237 17.12 14.71 -6.92
N SER A 238 17.94 14.02 -7.71
CA SER A 238 18.98 14.67 -8.49
C SER A 238 18.38 15.50 -9.62
N TYR A 239 19.12 16.50 -10.09
CA TYR A 239 18.77 17.30 -11.26
C TYR A 239 18.41 16.42 -12.46
N GLU A 240 19.33 15.55 -12.84
CA GLU A 240 19.20 14.75 -14.06
C GLU A 240 18.05 13.76 -13.99
N ALA A 241 17.91 13.03 -12.88
CA ALA A 241 16.81 12.08 -12.71
C ALA A 241 15.44 12.79 -12.77
N TYR A 242 15.33 13.96 -12.15
CA TYR A 242 14.06 14.65 -12.05
C TYR A 242 13.64 15.32 -13.38
N TYR A 243 14.53 16.04 -14.06
CA TYR A 243 14.19 16.72 -15.32
C TYR A 243 14.01 15.75 -16.49
N THR A 244 14.74 14.63 -16.52
CA THR A 244 14.50 13.55 -17.49
C THR A 244 13.14 12.90 -17.26
N PHE A 245 12.77 12.64 -16.00
CA PHE A 245 11.43 12.17 -15.69
C PHE A 245 10.34 13.11 -16.21
N LEU A 246 10.51 14.42 -16.05
CA LEU A 246 9.53 15.40 -16.55
C LEU A 246 9.42 15.36 -18.08
N SER A 247 10.54 15.27 -18.81
CA SER A 247 10.53 15.21 -20.27
C SER A 247 9.92 13.92 -20.82
N GLU A 248 10.01 12.81 -20.08
CA GLU A 248 9.39 11.54 -20.43
C GLU A 248 7.89 11.50 -20.11
N LYS A 249 7.46 12.11 -19.00
CA LYS A 249 6.08 12.03 -18.52
C LYS A 249 5.16 13.13 -19.05
N ILE A 250 5.70 14.29 -19.40
CA ILE A 250 4.90 15.39 -19.93
C ILE A 250 5.04 15.37 -21.46
N PRO A 251 3.95 15.10 -22.20
CA PRO A 251 4.01 15.15 -23.65
C PRO A 251 4.25 16.59 -24.13
N GLN A 252 4.96 16.72 -25.25
CA GLN A 252 5.07 18.03 -25.91
C GLN A 252 3.70 18.44 -26.43
N ALA A 253 3.35 19.71 -26.25
CA ALA A 253 2.10 20.28 -26.72
C ALA A 253 2.38 21.60 -27.46
N PRO A 254 2.71 21.54 -28.76
CA PRO A 254 2.96 22.73 -29.56
C PRO A 254 1.78 23.72 -29.50
N GLY A 255 2.07 25.01 -29.42
CA GLY A 255 1.04 26.05 -29.27
C GLY A 255 0.48 26.22 -27.86
N ASN A 256 0.90 25.38 -26.90
CA ASN A 256 0.60 25.58 -25.48
C ASN A 256 1.83 26.09 -24.73
N ILE A 257 1.57 26.77 -23.62
CA ILE A 257 2.57 27.29 -22.68
C ILE A 257 2.23 26.82 -21.26
N ARG A 258 3.26 26.51 -20.48
CA ARG A 258 3.10 25.90 -19.15
C ARG A 258 3.66 26.74 -18.03
N PHE A 259 3.00 26.74 -16.87
CA PHE A 259 3.46 27.44 -15.67
C PHE A 259 3.55 26.48 -14.51
N PHE A 260 4.71 26.46 -13.86
CA PHE A 260 4.90 25.75 -12.59
C PHE A 260 3.96 26.32 -11.51
N ARG A 261 3.33 25.43 -10.73
CA ARG A 261 2.39 25.79 -9.66
C ARG A 261 2.80 25.30 -8.28
N GLY A 262 3.65 24.30 -8.18
CA GLY A 262 4.13 23.81 -6.89
C GLY A 262 4.47 22.33 -6.90
N PHE A 263 4.92 21.85 -5.76
CA PHE A 263 5.01 20.43 -5.45
C PHE A 263 4.19 20.10 -4.21
N ASN A 264 3.62 18.91 -4.21
CA ASN A 264 3.10 18.28 -3.00
C ASN A 264 3.95 17.04 -2.69
N VAL A 265 4.53 17.00 -1.49
CA VAL A 265 5.27 15.82 -1.01
C VAL A 265 4.34 15.01 -0.13
N HIS A 266 4.18 13.74 -0.48
CA HIS A 266 3.42 12.78 0.31
C HIS A 266 4.38 11.73 0.86
N LEU A 267 4.29 11.45 2.15
CA LEU A 267 5.05 10.42 2.84
C LEU A 267 4.09 9.53 3.61
N SER A 268 4.38 8.25 3.66
CA SER A 268 3.71 7.28 4.51
C SER A 268 4.74 6.45 5.27
N ALA A 269 4.42 6.14 6.52
CA ALA A 269 5.21 5.28 7.38
C ALA A 269 4.34 4.08 7.80
N GLY A 270 4.90 2.88 7.71
CA GLY A 270 4.24 1.62 8.03
C GLY A 270 4.90 0.89 9.20
N SER A 271 4.11 0.12 9.94
CA SER A 271 4.59 -0.67 11.07
C SER A 271 5.62 -1.73 10.69
N ASP A 272 6.28 -2.33 11.68
CA ASP A 272 7.33 -3.34 11.45
C ASP A 272 6.82 -4.58 10.72
N ASP A 273 5.65 -5.08 11.11
CA ASP A 273 5.02 -6.23 10.45
C ASP A 273 4.73 -5.92 8.97
N LEU A 274 4.29 -4.70 8.66
CA LEU A 274 4.06 -4.27 7.28
C LEU A 274 5.36 -4.18 6.49
N ALA A 275 6.44 -3.72 7.12
CA ALA A 275 7.76 -3.67 6.49
C ALA A 275 8.28 -5.08 6.17
N THR A 276 8.13 -6.02 7.10
CA THR A 276 8.50 -7.42 6.90
C THR A 276 7.68 -8.03 5.76
N TYR A 277 6.35 -7.87 5.80
CA TYR A 277 5.44 -8.35 4.76
C TYR A 277 5.82 -7.84 3.37
N ILE A 278 6.09 -6.52 3.24
CA ILE A 278 6.49 -5.93 1.96
C ILE A 278 7.86 -6.45 1.52
N SER A 279 8.80 -6.59 2.43
CA SER A 279 10.19 -6.97 2.11
C SER A 279 10.30 -8.42 1.63
N VAL A 280 9.53 -9.35 2.21
CA VAL A 280 9.55 -10.76 1.79
C VAL A 280 8.67 -11.06 0.56
N SER A 281 7.66 -10.22 0.30
CA SER A 281 6.80 -10.36 -0.88
C SER A 281 7.41 -9.76 -2.16
N GLN A 282 8.56 -9.09 -2.07
CA GLN A 282 9.23 -8.60 -3.27
C GLN A 282 9.79 -9.75 -4.09
N PRO A 283 9.68 -9.69 -5.43
CA PRO A 283 10.25 -10.72 -6.29
C PRO A 283 11.77 -10.81 -6.05
N SER A 284 12.26 -12.02 -5.79
CA SER A 284 13.69 -12.27 -5.72
C SER A 284 14.26 -12.37 -7.13
N ASN A 285 15.39 -11.70 -7.40
CA ASN A 285 16.09 -11.79 -8.69
C ASN A 285 16.89 -13.10 -8.84
N THR A 286 16.74 -14.04 -7.91
CA THR A 286 17.41 -15.33 -7.87
C THR A 286 16.53 -16.41 -8.48
N ILE A 287 17.15 -17.39 -9.15
CA ILE A 287 16.45 -18.52 -9.78
C ILE A 287 15.62 -19.27 -8.73
N LEU A 288 14.30 -19.17 -8.87
CA LEU A 288 13.24 -20.01 -8.30
C LEU A 288 13.45 -20.43 -6.83
N GLN A 289 13.38 -19.48 -5.90
CA GLN A 289 12.96 -19.77 -4.53
C GLN A 289 11.57 -19.18 -4.32
N ASP A 290 10.67 -19.99 -3.78
CA ASP A 290 9.39 -19.48 -3.28
C ASP A 290 9.70 -18.38 -2.25
N PRO A 291 9.19 -17.15 -2.46
CA PRO A 291 9.47 -16.06 -1.54
C PRO A 291 9.00 -16.45 -0.13
N PRO A 292 9.77 -16.12 0.92
CA PRO A 292 9.38 -16.45 2.28
C PRO A 292 8.00 -15.86 2.60
N PHE A 293 7.09 -16.69 3.09
CA PHE A 293 5.75 -16.26 3.50
C PHE A 293 5.80 -15.64 4.90
N TYR A 294 5.28 -14.43 5.03
CA TYR A 294 5.11 -13.76 6.32
C TYR A 294 3.65 -13.38 6.55
N SER A 295 3.17 -13.64 7.76
CA SER A 295 1.88 -13.18 8.26
C SER A 295 1.96 -12.96 9.77
N ASN A 296 1.32 -11.91 10.27
CA ASN A 296 1.10 -11.71 11.70
C ASN A 296 -0.31 -12.11 12.13
N VAL A 297 -1.02 -12.86 11.29
CA VAL A 297 -2.36 -13.39 11.57
C VAL A 297 -2.23 -14.78 12.18
N GLU A 298 -2.61 -14.91 13.44
CA GLU A 298 -2.72 -16.19 14.13
C GLU A 298 -3.84 -17.02 13.53
N ASN A 299 -3.57 -18.30 13.25
CA ASN A 299 -4.48 -19.25 12.61
C ASN A 299 -5.05 -18.74 11.27
N GLY A 300 -4.25 -17.98 10.51
CA GLY A 300 -4.65 -17.41 9.23
C GLY A 300 -3.47 -16.92 8.40
N ALA A 301 -3.78 -16.06 7.43
CA ALA A 301 -2.82 -15.48 6.50
C ALA A 301 -3.10 -13.99 6.28
N GLY A 302 -2.13 -13.26 5.71
CA GLY A 302 -2.24 -11.84 5.40
C GLY A 302 -1.53 -10.95 6.42
N ILE A 303 -1.96 -9.70 6.53
CA ILE A 303 -1.29 -8.68 7.32
C ILE A 303 -2.30 -7.75 7.99
N PHE A 304 -2.17 -7.58 9.31
CA PHE A 304 -2.86 -6.55 10.07
C PHE A 304 -1.83 -5.59 10.65
N ALA A 305 -1.78 -4.37 10.15
CA ALA A 305 -0.74 -3.41 10.45
C ALA A 305 -1.32 -2.03 10.76
N SER A 306 -0.46 -1.05 11.01
CA SER A 306 -0.84 0.36 11.03
C SER A 306 0.06 1.18 10.10
N ARG A 307 -0.49 2.26 9.56
CA ARG A 307 0.22 3.21 8.72
C ARG A 307 -0.25 4.63 9.01
N VAL A 308 0.67 5.58 9.01
CA VAL A 308 0.36 7.00 9.08
C VAL A 308 0.88 7.69 7.82
N SER A 309 0.16 8.69 7.36
CA SER A 309 0.55 9.50 6.19
C SER A 309 0.74 10.95 6.60
N LEU A 310 1.66 11.62 5.91
CA LEU A 310 1.97 13.03 6.08
C LEU A 310 2.04 13.67 4.70
N GLU A 311 1.42 14.83 4.56
CA GLU A 311 1.48 15.62 3.33
C GLU A 311 2.13 16.98 3.61
N ARG A 312 2.95 17.44 2.66
CA ARG A 312 3.46 18.79 2.61
C ARG A 312 3.13 19.44 1.26
N PRO A 313 2.07 20.24 1.18
CA PRO A 313 1.67 20.89 -0.06
C PRO A 313 2.43 22.19 -0.31
N ASN A 314 2.31 22.71 -1.54
CA ASN A 314 2.75 24.06 -1.94
C ASN A 314 4.25 24.34 -1.76
N ILE A 315 5.10 23.34 -1.98
CA ILE A 315 6.54 23.54 -2.06
C ILE A 315 6.86 24.24 -3.38
N GLY A 316 7.61 25.34 -3.33
CA GLY A 316 8.04 26.06 -4.51
C GLY A 316 9.31 25.49 -5.15
N LEU A 317 9.85 26.22 -6.10
CA LEU A 317 11.10 25.91 -6.79
C LEU A 317 12.06 27.09 -6.62
N THR A 318 13.36 26.85 -6.46
CA THR A 318 14.35 27.95 -6.46
C THR A 318 14.44 28.58 -7.83
N SER A 319 14.82 29.87 -7.93
CA SER A 319 14.92 30.57 -9.22
C SER A 319 15.84 29.83 -10.19
N ALA A 320 16.99 29.33 -9.74
CA ALA A 320 17.92 28.56 -10.57
C ALA A 320 17.31 27.24 -11.09
N SER A 321 16.51 26.56 -10.26
CA SER A 321 15.81 25.35 -10.69
C SER A 321 14.64 25.69 -11.62
N LEU A 322 13.94 26.80 -11.40
CA LEU A 322 12.90 27.28 -12.32
C LEU A 322 13.50 27.66 -13.68
N ASP A 323 14.66 28.31 -13.71
CA ASP A 323 15.38 28.59 -14.96
C ASP A 323 15.80 27.31 -15.67
N SER A 324 16.17 26.26 -14.92
CA SER A 324 16.46 24.94 -15.48
C SER A 324 15.20 24.26 -16.06
N LEU A 325 14.04 24.42 -15.41
CA LEU A 325 12.77 23.93 -15.93
C LEU A 325 12.38 24.63 -17.24
N ILE A 326 12.62 25.94 -17.33
CA ILE A 326 12.22 26.77 -18.46
C ILE A 326 13.21 26.61 -19.61
N PHE A 327 14.50 26.84 -19.38
CA PHE A 327 15.53 26.96 -20.42
C PHE A 327 16.46 25.75 -20.51
N GLY A 328 16.33 24.78 -19.60
CA GLY A 328 17.18 23.59 -19.60
C GLY A 328 16.93 22.72 -20.82
N LYS A 329 18.01 22.14 -21.36
CA LYS A 329 17.98 21.30 -22.57
C LYS A 329 16.94 20.17 -22.51
N LEU A 330 16.72 19.60 -21.32
CA LEU A 330 15.81 18.46 -21.11
C LEU A 330 14.34 18.87 -21.21
N THR A 331 13.97 20.05 -20.72
CA THR A 331 12.57 20.47 -20.58
C THR A 331 12.19 21.69 -21.43
N CYS A 332 13.14 22.29 -22.16
CA CYS A 332 12.87 23.35 -23.13
C CYS A 332 11.74 22.97 -24.12
N PRO A 333 11.69 21.76 -24.71
CA PRO A 333 10.58 21.35 -25.58
C PRO A 333 9.21 21.28 -24.89
N LEU A 334 9.18 21.26 -23.55
CA LEU A 334 7.94 21.28 -22.78
C LEU A 334 7.36 22.69 -22.61
N ARG A 335 8.08 23.74 -23.05
CA ARG A 335 7.57 25.13 -23.11
C ARG A 335 7.02 25.63 -21.78
N PHE A 336 7.75 25.36 -20.70
CA PHE A 336 7.51 26.03 -19.42
C PHE A 336 7.89 27.50 -19.53
N ALA A 337 7.23 28.33 -18.72
CA ALA A 337 7.41 29.76 -18.75
C ALA A 337 7.33 30.39 -17.36
N LYS A 338 7.90 31.60 -17.25
CA LYS A 338 7.71 32.51 -16.12
C LYS A 338 7.19 33.85 -16.62
N ALA A 339 6.17 34.36 -15.95
CA ALA A 339 5.69 35.72 -16.19
C ALA A 339 6.71 36.72 -15.63
N SER A 340 7.02 37.74 -16.41
CA SER A 340 7.71 38.96 -15.99
C SER A 340 6.75 40.15 -16.10
N PHE A 341 7.15 41.32 -15.60
CA PHE A 341 6.30 42.52 -15.59
C PHE A 341 5.88 42.99 -16.99
N LEU A 342 6.64 42.65 -18.02
CA LEU A 342 6.42 43.11 -19.41
C LEU A 342 6.25 41.98 -20.41
N ASP A 343 6.68 40.76 -20.08
CA ASP A 343 6.76 39.65 -21.05
C ASP A 343 6.67 38.28 -20.38
N THR A 344 6.35 37.25 -21.16
CA THR A 344 6.39 35.84 -20.74
C THR A 344 7.66 35.19 -21.26
N LEU A 345 8.58 34.86 -20.34
CA LEU A 345 9.83 34.22 -20.70
C LEU A 345 9.64 32.71 -20.80
N THR A 346 9.88 32.17 -21.99
CA THR A 346 9.85 30.73 -22.29
C THR A 346 11.01 30.35 -23.21
N CYS A 347 11.28 29.05 -23.33
CA CYS A 347 12.25 28.55 -24.31
C CYS A 347 11.61 28.56 -25.69
N ASN A 348 12.30 29.17 -26.66
CA ASN A 348 11.89 29.24 -28.06
C ASN A 348 12.65 28.24 -28.93
#